data_AF-A0A519GJK2-F1
#
_entry.id   AF-A0A519GJK2-F1
#
_cell.length_a   1.000
_cell.length_b   1.000
_cell.length_c   1.000
_cell.angle_alpha   90.00
_cell.angle_beta   90.00
_cell.angle_gamma   90.00
#
_symmetry.space_group_name_H-M   'P 1'
#
loop_
_entity.id
_entity.type
_entity.pdbx_description
1 polymer ?
#
loop_
_entity_poly.entity_id
_entity_poly.type
_entity_poly.pdbx_seq_one_letter_code
_entity_poly.pdbx_strand_id
1 'polypeptide(L)'
;MTRKGADRTAAAPFSRAGERPNGPEGGAERRVNVRDWMGGVRLSAFTGIMLGLVVLAAFVLVPTVGVYLDQRQQIAALEQAVQVGKDEVAALEAERDRWNDPAYITSQARERLYYVKPGEVVYLVDDDLPDGAVPDEQVPVSSEVEETRNDWMAQLLRSVTAAGLAHTAVPSD
;
A
#
# COMPACT_ATOMS: atom_id res chain seq x y z
N MET A 1 11.90 -54.60 -24.36
CA MET A 1 13.24 -54.69 -24.96
C MET A 1 14.26 -54.18 -23.94
N THR A 2 14.58 -54.88 -22.85
CA THR A 2 15.54 -56.00 -22.69
C THR A 2 16.94 -55.77 -23.25
N ARG A 3 17.89 -55.49 -22.36
CA ARG A 3 19.30 -55.91 -22.43
C ARG A 3 19.76 -56.03 -20.95
N LYS A 4 19.74 -57.21 -20.30
CA LYS A 4 20.68 -58.35 -20.40
C LYS A 4 22.13 -57.84 -20.21
N GLY A 5 22.86 -58.10 -19.14
CA GLY A 5 22.91 -59.24 -18.22
C GLY A 5 24.39 -59.68 -18.13
N ALA A 6 24.76 -60.31 -17.00
CA ALA A 6 26.01 -61.05 -16.75
C ALA A 6 27.29 -60.21 -16.50
N ASP A 7 28.23 -60.54 -15.61
CA ASP A 7 28.44 -61.71 -14.72
C ASP A 7 29.75 -61.53 -13.91
N ARG A 8 29.82 -62.26 -12.78
CA ARG A 8 31.00 -62.99 -12.23
C ARG A 8 32.07 -62.33 -11.32
N THR A 9 31.93 -62.64 -10.03
CA THR A 9 32.80 -63.50 -9.18
C THR A 9 34.34 -63.45 -9.31
N ALA A 10 35.04 -63.14 -8.22
CA ALA A 10 36.17 -63.93 -7.66
C ALA A 10 36.67 -63.35 -6.33
N ALA A 11 37.07 -64.23 -5.41
CA ALA A 11 37.50 -63.94 -4.04
C ALA A 11 38.98 -64.32 -3.81
N ALA A 12 39.66 -63.54 -2.95
CA ALA A 12 40.79 -63.86 -2.05
C ALA A 12 42.17 -64.27 -2.65
N PRO A 13 43.34 -64.15 -1.95
CA PRO A 13 43.49 -64.08 -0.49
C PRO A 13 44.50 -63.05 0.10
N PHE A 14 44.38 -62.98 1.43
CA PHE A 14 45.25 -62.43 2.48
C PHE A 14 46.77 -62.50 2.26
N SER A 15 47.44 -61.39 2.60
CA SER A 15 48.80 -61.39 3.16
C SER A 15 48.76 -60.96 4.62
N ARG A 16 49.45 -61.76 5.44
CA ARG A 16 49.43 -61.82 6.90
C ARG A 16 50.44 -60.86 7.53
N ALA A 17 49.97 -60.16 8.56
CA ALA A 17 50.59 -59.72 9.82
C ALA A 17 52.07 -59.29 9.88
N GLY A 18 52.27 -58.12 10.52
CA GLY A 18 53.48 -57.77 11.27
C GLY A 18 53.19 -56.60 12.23
N GLU A 19 53.06 -56.93 13.52
CA GLU A 19 53.33 -56.14 14.73
C GLU A 19 52.84 -54.68 14.94
N ARG A 20 52.23 -54.47 16.11
CA ARG A 20 51.82 -53.17 16.72
C ARG A 20 52.99 -52.57 17.54
N PRO A 21 52.94 -51.30 18.03
CA PRO A 21 52.12 -50.97 19.20
C PRO A 21 51.45 -49.57 19.19
N ASN A 22 50.43 -49.46 20.03
CA ASN A 22 49.67 -48.27 20.37
C ASN A 22 50.55 -47.15 20.95
N GLY A 23 50.36 -45.92 20.47
CA GLY A 23 50.66 -44.68 21.17
C GLY A 23 49.42 -43.76 21.11
N PRO A 24 49.02 -43.09 22.21
CA PRO A 24 47.90 -42.16 22.18
C PRO A 24 48.39 -40.84 21.60
N GLU A 25 48.36 -40.69 20.28
CA GLU A 25 48.58 -39.38 19.68
C GLU A 25 47.29 -38.57 19.79
N GLY A 26 47.29 -37.69 20.78
CA GLY A 26 46.20 -36.79 21.10
C GLY A 26 45.73 -36.02 19.87
N GLY A 27 44.42 -35.80 19.82
CA GLY A 27 43.81 -34.91 18.85
C GLY A 27 44.57 -33.59 18.84
N ALA A 28 45.25 -33.34 17.74
CA ALA A 28 45.75 -32.01 17.42
C ALA A 28 44.52 -31.13 17.23
N GLU A 29 44.04 -30.54 18.33
CA GLU A 29 43.16 -29.39 18.27
C GLU A 29 43.86 -28.38 17.37
N ARG A 30 43.29 -28.16 16.19
CA ARG A 30 43.73 -27.12 15.27
C ARG A 30 43.33 -25.78 15.86
N ARG A 31 44.01 -25.40 16.93
CA ARG A 31 43.91 -24.09 17.55
C ARG A 31 44.47 -23.12 16.53
N VAL A 32 43.57 -22.41 15.85
CA VAL A 32 43.93 -21.33 14.94
C VAL A 32 44.68 -20.30 15.78
N ASN A 33 46.00 -20.29 15.65
CA ASN A 33 46.86 -19.42 16.42
C ASN A 33 46.73 -18.00 15.87
N VAL A 34 45.82 -17.22 16.46
CA VAL A 34 45.55 -15.83 16.08
C VAL A 34 46.81 -14.96 16.24
N ARG A 35 47.74 -15.35 17.13
CA ARG A 35 49.04 -14.67 17.31
C ARG A 35 50.03 -14.93 16.18
N ASP A 36 50.01 -16.11 15.55
CA ASP A 36 50.83 -16.36 14.34
C ASP A 36 50.28 -15.61 13.13
N TRP A 37 48.95 -15.43 13.04
CA TRP A 37 48.34 -14.56 12.03
C TRP A 37 48.70 -13.08 12.22
N MET A 38 48.81 -12.62 13.48
CA MET A 38 49.20 -11.24 13.80
C MET A 38 50.72 -10.98 13.74
N GLY A 39 51.57 -12.00 13.98
CA GLY A 39 53.03 -11.88 13.94
C GLY A 39 53.62 -11.85 12.51
N GLY A 40 52.79 -12.15 11.51
CA GLY A 40 53.16 -12.24 10.10
C GLY A 40 53.05 -10.93 9.30
N VAL A 41 52.88 -9.76 9.95
CA VAL A 41 53.05 -8.46 9.27
C VAL A 41 54.53 -8.14 9.10
N ARG A 42 55.28 -9.09 8.54
CA ARG A 42 56.51 -8.74 7.84
C ARG A 42 56.03 -8.02 6.59
N LEU A 43 56.51 -6.81 6.35
CA LEU A 43 56.21 -5.96 5.19
C LEU A 43 56.57 -6.69 3.88
N SER A 44 55.79 -7.69 3.52
CA SER A 44 55.91 -8.47 2.30
C SER A 44 55.17 -7.72 1.20
N ALA A 45 55.78 -7.64 0.02
CA ALA A 45 55.16 -7.04 -1.16
C ALA A 45 53.76 -7.60 -1.43
N PHE A 46 53.53 -8.88 -1.09
CA PHE A 46 52.23 -9.53 -1.19
C PHE A 46 51.15 -8.86 -0.32
N THR A 47 51.45 -8.54 0.94
CA THR A 47 50.50 -7.87 1.85
C THR A 47 50.19 -6.45 1.34
N GLY A 48 51.19 -5.75 0.80
CA GLY A 48 51.00 -4.45 0.16
C GLY A 48 50.10 -4.52 -1.08
N ILE A 49 50.29 -5.51 -1.95
CA ILE A 49 49.45 -5.74 -3.13
C ILE A 49 48.01 -6.08 -2.71
N MET A 50 47.83 -6.94 -1.72
CA MET A 50 46.49 -7.31 -1.24
C MET A 50 45.75 -6.12 -0.63
N LEU A 51 46.43 -5.31 0.19
CA LEU A 51 45.85 -4.08 0.74
C LEU A 51 45.51 -3.08 -0.37
N GLY A 52 46.40 -2.92 -1.36
CA GLY A 52 46.15 -2.08 -2.54
C GLY A 52 44.92 -2.51 -3.33
N LEU A 53 44.73 -3.82 -3.54
CA LEU A 53 43.54 -4.36 -4.21
C LEU A 53 42.25 -4.09 -3.42
N VAL A 54 42.28 -4.25 -2.10
CA VAL A 54 41.11 -3.95 -1.25
C VAL A 54 40.75 -2.47 -1.32
N VAL A 55 41.74 -1.58 -1.23
CA VAL A 55 41.52 -0.13 -1.36
C VAL A 55 40.98 0.23 -2.74
N LEU A 56 41.52 -0.37 -3.81
CA LEU A 56 41.05 -0.14 -5.17
C LEU A 56 39.61 -0.65 -5.35
N ALA A 57 39.29 -1.85 -4.84
CA ALA A 57 37.94 -2.40 -4.87
C ALA A 57 36.96 -1.51 -4.10
N ALA A 58 37.33 -1.02 -2.91
CA ALA A 58 36.52 -0.09 -2.14
C ALA A 58 36.31 1.24 -2.89
N PHE A 59 37.36 1.80 -3.50
CA PHE A 59 37.29 3.05 -4.26
C PHE A 59 36.34 2.94 -5.46
N VAL A 60 36.26 1.78 -6.10
CA VAL A 60 35.32 1.51 -7.20
C VAL A 60 33.90 1.28 -6.68
N LEU A 61 33.71 0.53 -5.58
CA LEU A 61 32.38 0.17 -5.07
C LEU A 61 31.66 1.34 -4.37
N VAL A 62 32.37 2.15 -3.58
CA VAL A 62 31.77 3.25 -2.81
C VAL A 62 30.90 4.19 -3.65
N PRO A 63 31.36 4.73 -4.81
CA PRO A 63 30.52 5.60 -5.63
C PRO A 63 29.29 4.87 -6.21
N THR A 64 29.36 3.56 -6.46
CA THR A 64 28.23 2.79 -7.02
C THR A 64 27.07 2.64 -6.05
N VAL A 65 27.35 2.56 -4.74
CA VAL A 65 26.31 2.42 -3.71
C VAL A 65 25.46 3.69 -3.62
N GLY A 66 26.09 4.87 -3.68
CA GLY A 66 25.38 6.15 -3.67
C GLY A 66 24.46 6.30 -4.88
N VAL A 67 24.97 5.97 -6.08
CA VAL A 67 24.20 6.04 -7.33
C VAL A 67 23.02 5.07 -7.32
N TYR A 68 23.19 3.86 -6.79
CA TYR A 68 22.10 2.88 -6.72
C TYR A 68 20.94 3.35 -5.83
N LEU A 69 21.25 3.95 -4.67
CA LEU A 69 20.23 4.49 -3.77
C LEU A 69 19.50 5.68 -4.40
N ASP A 70 20.23 6.58 -5.05
CA ASP A 70 19.68 7.71 -5.78
C ASP A 70 18.78 7.27 -6.94
N GLN A 71 19.17 6.24 -7.70
CA GLN A 71 18.34 5.65 -8.75
C GLN A 71 17.04 5.06 -8.19
N ARG A 72 17.08 4.40 -7.04
CA ARG A 72 15.87 3.84 -6.39
C ARG A 72 14.91 4.95 -5.96
N GLN A 73 15.42 6.05 -5.42
CA GLN A 73 14.61 7.21 -5.06
C GLN A 73 14.01 7.88 -6.31
N GLN A 74 14.80 8.05 -7.37
CA GLN A 74 14.32 8.60 -8.63
C GLN A 74 13.21 7.76 -9.25
N ILE A 75 13.35 6.42 -9.25
CA ILE A 75 12.29 5.52 -9.76
C ILE A 75 11.01 5.69 -8.95
N ALA A 76 11.10 5.66 -7.62
CA ALA A 76 9.92 5.82 -6.76
C ALA A 76 9.23 7.18 -6.98
N ALA A 77 10.02 8.25 -7.11
CA ALA A 77 9.50 9.59 -7.39
C ALA A 77 8.83 9.68 -8.78
N LEU A 78 9.43 9.08 -9.81
CA LEU A 78 8.87 9.04 -11.16
C LEU A 78 7.57 8.23 -11.21
N GLU A 79 7.54 7.08 -10.55
CA GLU A 79 6.33 6.24 -10.46
C GLU A 79 5.19 7.02 -9.79
N GLN A 80 5.48 7.74 -8.71
CA GLN A 80 4.51 8.62 -8.06
C GLN A 80 4.03 9.74 -8.98
N ALA A 81 4.95 10.41 -9.70
CA ALA A 81 4.60 11.47 -10.63
C ALA A 81 3.70 10.98 -11.77
N VAL A 82 3.99 9.78 -12.31
CA VAL A 82 3.15 9.13 -13.33
C VAL A 82 1.76 8.81 -12.77
N GLN A 83 1.67 8.33 -11.53
CA GLN A 83 0.38 8.04 -10.91
C GLN A 83 -0.46 9.30 -10.73
N VAL A 84 0.13 10.37 -10.18
CA VAL A 84 -0.56 11.66 -10.01
C VAL A 84 -1.04 12.21 -11.36
N GLY A 85 -0.19 12.16 -12.40
CA GLY A 85 -0.58 12.63 -13.73
C GLY A 85 -1.72 11.81 -14.35
N LYS A 86 -1.76 10.49 -14.12
CA LYS A 86 -2.87 9.64 -14.57
C LYS A 86 -4.17 9.99 -13.84
N ASP A 87 -4.11 10.22 -12.54
CA ASP A 87 -5.29 10.57 -11.74
C ASP A 87 -5.84 11.94 -12.17
N GLU A 88 -4.96 12.91 -12.48
CA GLU A 88 -5.35 14.21 -13.01
C GLU A 88 -5.99 14.11 -14.39
N VAL A 89 -5.42 13.32 -15.31
CA VAL A 89 -6.02 13.06 -16.62
C VAL A 89 -7.41 12.42 -16.47
N ALA A 90 -7.55 11.41 -15.61
CA ALA A 90 -8.84 10.77 -15.36
C ALA A 90 -9.89 11.75 -14.80
N ALA A 91 -9.47 12.64 -13.89
CA ALA A 91 -10.36 13.67 -13.34
C ALA A 91 -10.80 14.67 -14.42
N LEU A 92 -9.87 15.12 -15.27
CA LEU A 92 -10.15 16.03 -16.39
C LEU A 92 -11.04 15.39 -17.45
N GLU A 93 -10.84 14.11 -17.75
CA GLU A 93 -11.70 13.35 -18.66
C GLU A 93 -13.12 13.23 -18.12
N ALA A 94 -13.28 12.87 -16.83
CA ALA A 94 -14.57 12.81 -16.18
C ALA A 94 -15.26 14.18 -16.16
N GLU A 95 -14.51 15.25 -15.92
CA GLU A 95 -15.04 16.61 -15.99
C GLU A 95 -15.50 16.94 -17.41
N ARG A 96 -14.66 16.69 -18.42
CA ARG A 96 -15.01 16.88 -19.83
C ARG A 96 -16.28 16.12 -20.21
N ASP A 97 -16.45 14.89 -19.74
CA ASP A 97 -17.65 14.10 -19.98
C ASP A 97 -18.90 14.75 -19.33
N ARG A 98 -18.78 15.30 -18.11
CA ARG A 98 -19.87 16.07 -17.48
C ARG A 98 -20.22 17.32 -18.30
N TRP A 99 -19.23 18.05 -18.80
CA TRP A 99 -19.46 19.24 -19.63
C TRP A 99 -20.07 18.92 -20.99
N ASN A 100 -20.03 17.67 -21.46
CA ASN A 100 -20.71 17.26 -22.70
C ASN A 100 -22.22 17.04 -22.52
N ASP A 101 -22.72 16.95 -21.29
CA ASP A 101 -24.16 16.81 -21.02
C ASP A 101 -24.85 18.19 -21.10
N PRO A 102 -25.80 18.40 -22.04
CA PRO A 102 -26.55 19.65 -22.14
C PRO A 102 -27.31 20.02 -20.85
N ALA A 103 -27.75 19.04 -20.06
CA ALA A 103 -28.43 19.29 -18.79
C ALA A 103 -27.47 19.92 -17.77
N TYR A 104 -26.25 19.41 -17.69
CA TYR A 104 -25.20 19.95 -16.82
C TYR A 104 -24.85 21.40 -17.19
N ILE A 105 -24.63 21.69 -18.49
CA ILE A 105 -24.37 23.06 -18.96
C ILE A 105 -25.52 23.99 -18.58
N THR A 106 -26.78 23.57 -18.80
CA THR A 106 -27.95 24.40 -18.50
C THR A 106 -28.07 24.72 -17.02
N SER A 107 -27.79 23.73 -16.14
CA SER A 107 -27.80 23.94 -14.69
C SER A 107 -26.71 24.93 -14.24
N GLN A 108 -25.47 24.75 -14.71
CA GLN A 108 -24.35 25.64 -14.38
C GLN A 108 -24.56 27.07 -14.91
N ALA A 109 -25.11 27.20 -16.13
CA ALA A 109 -25.46 28.48 -16.72
C ALA A 109 -26.55 29.21 -15.92
N ARG A 110 -27.53 28.50 -15.38
CA ARG A 110 -28.58 29.08 -14.54
C ARG A 110 -28.05 29.52 -13.18
N GLU A 111 -27.27 28.66 -12.51
CA GLU A 111 -26.71 28.93 -11.19
C GLU A 111 -25.72 30.11 -11.20
N ARG A 112 -24.84 30.18 -12.21
CA ARG A 112 -23.76 31.18 -12.25
C ARG A 112 -24.09 32.43 -13.05
N LEU A 113 -24.83 32.28 -14.14
CA LEU A 113 -25.05 33.36 -15.12
C LEU A 113 -26.52 33.77 -15.21
N TYR A 114 -27.40 33.19 -14.39
CA TYR A 114 -28.84 33.45 -14.39
C TYR A 114 -29.50 33.29 -15.77
N TYR A 115 -28.94 32.41 -16.61
CA TYR A 115 -29.52 32.13 -17.93
C TYR A 115 -30.81 31.32 -17.80
N VAL A 116 -31.76 31.65 -18.68
CA VAL A 116 -33.11 31.08 -18.71
C VAL A 116 -33.43 30.55 -20.11
N LYS A 117 -34.32 29.56 -20.18
CA LYS A 117 -34.80 29.11 -21.49
C LYS A 117 -35.76 30.13 -22.08
N PRO A 118 -35.81 30.29 -23.42
CA PRO A 118 -36.83 31.12 -24.05
C PRO A 118 -38.24 30.69 -23.59
N GLY A 119 -39.00 31.62 -23.02
CA GLY A 119 -40.36 31.38 -22.50
C GLY A 119 -40.45 31.07 -20.99
N GLU A 120 -39.34 31.01 -20.27
CA GLU A 120 -39.30 30.82 -18.82
C GLU A 120 -39.42 32.17 -18.09
N VAL A 121 -40.27 32.25 -17.05
CA VAL A 121 -40.50 33.48 -16.26
C VAL A 121 -39.73 33.39 -14.95
N VAL A 122 -38.77 34.28 -14.74
CA VAL A 122 -37.99 34.35 -13.49
C VAL A 122 -38.74 35.18 -12.47
N TYR A 123 -38.96 34.62 -11.28
CA TYR A 123 -39.42 35.37 -10.11
C TYR A 123 -38.21 35.73 -9.26
N LEU A 124 -37.90 37.02 -9.15
CA LEU A 124 -37.03 37.50 -8.07
C LEU A 124 -37.96 37.78 -6.88
N VAL A 125 -37.73 37.07 -5.78
CA VAL A 125 -38.34 37.42 -4.50
C VAL A 125 -37.50 38.57 -3.94
N ASP A 126 -38.03 39.78 -4.06
CA ASP A 126 -37.51 40.92 -3.32
C ASP A 126 -38.08 40.79 -1.91
N ASP A 127 -37.21 40.46 -0.96
CA ASP A 127 -37.60 40.26 0.43
C ASP A 127 -37.73 41.63 1.09
N ASP A 128 -38.78 42.36 0.71
CA ASP A 128 -39.17 43.68 1.25
C ASP A 128 -39.81 43.54 2.64
N LEU A 129 -39.47 42.45 3.35
CA LEU A 129 -39.96 42.15 4.68
C LEU A 129 -39.21 43.05 5.68
N PRO A 130 -39.92 43.80 6.54
CA PRO A 130 -39.26 44.60 7.57
C PRO A 130 -38.38 43.68 8.43
N ASP A 131 -37.17 44.13 8.81
CA ASP A 131 -36.13 43.38 9.52
C ASP A 131 -36.61 42.56 10.74
N GLY A 132 -37.79 42.85 11.29
CA GLY A 132 -38.42 42.11 12.39
C GLY A 132 -39.34 40.94 11.98
N ALA A 133 -39.52 40.67 10.69
CA ALA A 133 -40.39 39.60 10.18
C ALA A 133 -39.61 38.38 9.64
N VAL A 134 -38.29 38.51 9.48
CA VAL A 134 -37.38 37.38 9.25
C VAL A 134 -37.05 36.79 10.62
N PRO A 135 -37.40 35.53 10.92
CA PRO A 135 -36.95 34.88 12.15
C PRO A 135 -35.42 34.85 12.14
N ASP A 136 -34.81 35.41 13.18
CA ASP A 136 -33.35 35.41 13.36
C ASP A 136 -32.83 33.98 13.18
N GLU A 137 -32.07 33.72 12.11
CA GLU A 137 -31.70 32.37 11.67
C GLU A 137 -30.82 31.62 12.67
N GLN A 138 -30.36 32.27 13.75
CA GLN A 138 -29.38 31.74 14.68
C GLN A 138 -29.67 32.24 16.10
N VAL A 139 -30.82 31.83 16.66
CA VAL A 139 -30.95 31.81 18.12
C VAL A 139 -29.82 30.93 18.67
N PRO A 140 -28.99 31.39 19.62
CA PRO A 140 -27.91 30.59 20.17
C PRO A 140 -28.48 29.27 20.68
N VAL A 141 -28.01 28.17 20.10
CA VAL A 141 -28.43 26.82 20.47
C VAL A 141 -28.08 26.63 21.95
N SER A 142 -29.12 26.55 22.79
CA SER A 142 -28.94 26.28 24.22
C SER A 142 -28.21 24.94 24.39
N SER A 143 -27.24 24.90 25.31
CA SER A 143 -26.59 23.65 25.73
C SER A 143 -27.50 22.75 26.57
N GLU A 144 -28.71 23.22 26.89
CA GLU A 144 -29.79 22.44 27.47
C GLU A 144 -30.33 21.46 26.43
N VAL A 145 -30.13 20.16 26.66
CA VAL A 145 -30.71 19.12 25.80
C VAL A 145 -32.19 19.00 26.16
N GLU A 146 -33.07 19.60 25.34
CA GLU A 146 -34.49 19.27 25.40
C GLU A 146 -34.75 17.92 24.75
N GLU A 147 -35.16 16.94 25.56
CA GLU A 147 -35.66 15.67 25.06
C GLU A 147 -37.00 15.92 24.34
N THR A 148 -36.94 15.99 23.01
CA THR A 148 -38.15 16.07 22.19
C THR A 148 -39.01 14.86 22.51
N ARG A 149 -40.26 15.08 22.97
CA ARG A 149 -41.23 14.02 23.32
C ARG A 149 -41.61 13.07 22.17
N ASN A 150 -41.02 13.25 21.00
CA ASN A 150 -41.30 12.51 19.79
C ASN A 150 -40.07 11.68 19.40
N ASP A 151 -39.99 10.47 19.92
CA ASP A 151 -39.07 9.45 19.41
C ASP A 151 -39.58 8.98 18.04
N TRP A 152 -39.09 9.62 16.98
CA TRP A 152 -39.43 9.30 15.60
C TRP A 152 -39.13 7.85 15.23
N MET A 153 -38.11 7.24 15.87
CA MET A 153 -37.72 5.86 15.61
C MET A 153 -38.73 4.90 16.21
N ALA A 154 -39.19 5.15 17.45
CA ALA A 154 -40.32 4.43 18.03
C ALA A 154 -41.62 4.65 17.23
N GLN A 155 -41.86 5.85 16.72
CA GLN A 155 -43.02 6.18 15.88
C GLN A 155 -43.02 5.37 14.58
N LEU A 156 -41.86 5.26 13.92
CA LEU A 156 -41.68 4.49 12.69
C LEU A 156 -41.87 2.98 12.93
N LEU A 157 -41.28 2.45 14.01
CA LEU A 157 -41.47 1.06 14.43
C LEU A 157 -42.94 0.75 14.74
N ARG A 158 -43.65 1.67 15.41
CA ARG A 158 -45.10 1.54 15.64
C ARG A 158 -45.90 1.51 14.34
N SER A 159 -45.53 2.32 13.36
CA SER A 159 -46.22 2.36 12.06
C SER A 159 -46.07 1.03 11.31
N VAL A 160 -44.85 0.49 11.26
CA VAL A 160 -44.58 -0.81 10.59
C VAL A 160 -45.32 -1.96 11.28
N THR A 161 -45.28 -1.99 12.62
CA THR A 161 -45.98 -3.03 13.40
C THR A 161 -47.50 -2.91 13.29
N ALA A 162 -48.05 -1.70 13.35
CA ALA A 162 -49.48 -1.46 13.15
C ALA A 162 -49.93 -1.86 11.74
N ALA A 163 -49.15 -1.54 10.71
CA ALA A 163 -49.43 -1.95 9.33
C ALA A 163 -49.39 -3.47 9.16
N GLY A 164 -48.44 -4.17 9.82
CA GLY A 164 -48.37 -5.63 9.78
C GLY A 164 -49.48 -6.34 10.56
N LEU A 165 -50.05 -5.70 11.58
CA LEU A 165 -51.17 -6.22 12.37
C LEU A 165 -52.55 -5.81 11.85
N ALA A 166 -52.60 -4.87 10.91
CA ALA A 166 -53.84 -4.43 10.30
C ALA A 166 -54.48 -5.61 9.54
N HIS A 167 -55.56 -6.14 10.11
CA HIS A 167 -56.38 -7.14 9.43
C HIS A 167 -57.19 -6.43 8.36
N THR A 168 -57.00 -6.81 7.10
CA THR A 168 -57.83 -6.28 6.01
C THR A 168 -59.25 -6.80 6.23
N ALA A 169 -60.17 -5.92 6.62
CA ALA A 169 -61.58 -6.25 6.64
C ALA A 169 -62.02 -6.50 5.20
N VAL A 170 -62.19 -7.78 4.84
CA VAL A 170 -62.85 -8.16 3.59
C VAL A 170 -64.33 -7.76 3.73
N PRO A 171 -64.87 -6.89 2.88
CA PRO A 171 -66.28 -6.53 2.96
C PRO A 171 -67.10 -7.78 2.63
N SER A 172 -67.94 -8.20 3.57
CA SER A 172 -68.95 -9.23 3.35
C SER A 172 -70.17 -8.61 2.69
N ASP A 173 -70.54 -9.17 1.52
CA ASP A 173 -71.74 -8.88 0.71
C ASP A 173 -73.06 -8.88 1.51
#